data_AF-A0A519NFS0-F1
#
_entry.id   AF-A0A519NFS0-F1
#
_cell.length_a   1.000
_cell.length_b   1.000
_cell.length_c   1.000
_cell.angle_alpha   90.00
_cell.angle_beta   90.00
_cell.angle_gamma   90.00
#
_symmetry.space_group_name_H-M   'P 1'
#
loop_
_entity.id
_entity.type
_entity.pdbx_description
1 polymer ?
#
loop_
_entity_poly.entity_id
_entity_poly.type
_entity_poly.pdbx_seq_one_letter_code
_entity_poly.pdbx_strand_id
1 'polypeptide(L)'
;MSVYTSGNITVANGYTAMTVVTPTKTVPCTTATTTLTTTVTGGKANYIYSIAKQSAPSTPLQTSAATSALTFTFNALLPDAYIVSVTDNCGATVTSATSITQSGALISEVLPAGLVLNRLTNGDCTAKIRLHTFYGLGYDNTGLRAASSSDKANFTWRLEFNGLSYGQNPVA
;
A
#
# COMPACT_ATOMS: atom_id res chain seq x y z
N MET A 1 -41.30 6.84 64.25
CA MET A 1 -40.00 6.19 63.97
C MET A 1 -39.91 6.05 62.45
N SER A 2 -39.20 6.96 61.79
CA SER A 2 -39.11 6.94 60.32
C SER A 2 -37.99 5.98 59.92
N VAL A 3 -38.34 4.90 59.24
CA VAL A 3 -37.40 3.94 58.69
C VAL A 3 -36.92 4.48 57.34
N TYR A 4 -35.62 4.75 57.23
CA TYR A 4 -35.00 5.04 55.94
C TYR A 4 -34.55 3.73 55.32
N THR A 5 -35.15 3.36 54.19
CA THR A 5 -34.66 2.25 53.36
C THR A 5 -33.75 2.80 52.26
N SER A 6 -32.52 2.32 52.21
CA SER A 6 -31.61 2.61 51.10
C SER A 6 -32.04 1.83 49.85
N GLY A 7 -32.21 2.53 48.74
CA GLY A 7 -32.30 1.91 47.41
C GLY A 7 -30.91 1.73 46.80
N ASN A 8 -30.74 0.70 45.98
CA ASN A 8 -29.51 0.51 45.23
C ASN A 8 -29.40 1.61 44.16
N ILE A 9 -28.26 2.29 44.08
CA ILE A 9 -27.96 3.21 42.97
C ILE A 9 -27.12 2.44 41.94
N THR A 10 -27.67 2.23 40.75
CA THR A 10 -26.91 1.71 39.62
C THR A 10 -26.23 2.87 38.91
N VAL A 11 -24.89 2.94 39.00
CA VAL A 11 -24.10 3.91 38.24
C VAL A 11 -23.61 3.23 36.96
N ALA A 12 -24.16 3.62 35.81
CA ALA A 12 -23.63 3.21 34.52
C ALA A 12 -22.39 4.05 34.21
N ASN A 13 -21.24 3.40 34.00
CA ASN A 13 -19.97 4.09 33.68
C ASN A 13 -19.98 4.75 32.28
N GLY A 14 -21.04 4.56 31.48
CA GLY A 14 -21.15 5.10 30.12
C GLY A 14 -20.12 4.52 29.14
N TYR A 15 -19.46 3.42 29.49
CA TYR A 15 -18.47 2.76 28.65
C TYR A 15 -19.16 2.00 27.52
N THR A 16 -18.72 2.21 26.28
CA THR A 16 -19.20 1.48 25.11
C THR A 16 -18.08 0.58 24.57
N ALA A 17 -18.43 -0.58 24.03
CA ALA A 17 -17.45 -1.50 23.48
C ALA A 17 -16.66 -0.83 22.36
N MET A 18 -15.32 -0.99 22.39
CA MET A 18 -14.44 -0.43 21.39
C MET A 18 -14.40 -1.30 20.14
N THR A 19 -14.32 -0.66 18.98
CA THR A 19 -13.98 -1.32 17.71
C THR A 19 -13.00 -0.44 16.94
N VAL A 20 -12.08 -1.06 16.22
CA VAL A 20 -11.09 -0.38 15.40
C VAL A 20 -11.12 -0.91 13.97
N VAL A 21 -11.07 0.00 13.01
CA VAL A 21 -11.04 -0.32 11.59
C VAL A 21 -9.87 0.40 10.95
N THR A 22 -9.01 -0.36 10.27
CA THR A 22 -7.90 0.17 9.47
C THR A 22 -7.98 -0.41 8.06
N PRO A 23 -8.46 0.35 7.07
CA PRO A 23 -8.57 -0.13 5.70
C PRO A 23 -7.21 -0.57 5.14
N THR A 24 -7.20 -1.64 4.36
CA THR A 24 -6.02 -2.06 3.59
C THR A 24 -5.76 -1.08 2.45
N LYS A 25 -4.51 -1.03 1.99
CA LYS A 25 -4.11 -0.20 0.85
C LYS A 25 -3.26 -0.98 -0.13
N THR A 26 -3.13 -0.41 -1.32
CA THR A 26 -2.31 -0.96 -2.39
C THR A 26 -1.42 0.11 -2.98
N VAL A 27 -0.16 -0.22 -3.24
CA VAL A 27 0.84 0.67 -3.84
C VAL A 27 1.37 0.07 -5.15
N PRO A 28 1.93 0.90 -6.07
CA PRO A 28 2.37 0.41 -7.37
C PRO A 28 3.64 -0.44 -7.32
N CYS A 29 4.55 -0.23 -6.35
CA CYS A 29 5.81 -1.00 -6.27
C CYS A 29 6.22 -1.28 -4.83
N THR A 30 7.14 -2.24 -4.64
CA THR A 30 7.64 -2.66 -3.31
C THR A 30 8.30 -1.54 -2.49
N THR A 31 8.87 -0.54 -3.16
CA THR A 31 9.56 0.59 -2.51
C THR A 31 8.65 1.78 -2.25
N ALA A 32 7.45 1.78 -2.84
CA ALA A 32 6.47 2.83 -2.59
C ALA A 32 5.93 2.72 -1.16
N THR A 33 5.77 3.87 -0.51
CA THR A 33 5.19 3.95 0.83
C THR A 33 3.82 4.61 0.75
N THR A 34 2.94 4.27 1.70
CA THR A 34 1.66 4.95 1.89
C THR A 34 1.32 5.04 3.37
N THR A 35 0.53 6.04 3.75
CA THR A 35 -0.02 6.16 5.09
C THR A 35 -1.19 5.18 5.28
N LEU A 36 -1.43 4.74 6.52
CA LEU A 36 -2.64 4.04 6.93
C LEU A 36 -3.41 4.94 7.91
N THR A 37 -4.72 5.06 7.69
CA THR A 37 -5.60 5.81 8.58
C THR A 37 -6.50 4.82 9.30
N THR A 38 -6.46 4.86 10.63
CA THR A 38 -7.28 4.01 11.49
C THR A 38 -8.39 4.84 12.12
N THR A 39 -9.55 4.21 12.34
CA THR A 39 -10.70 4.81 13.01
C THR A 39 -11.13 3.92 14.16
N VAL A 40 -11.31 4.50 15.35
CA VAL A 40 -11.88 3.85 16.53
C VAL A 40 -13.30 4.35 16.76
N THR A 41 -14.18 3.46 17.23
CA THR A 41 -15.50 3.81 17.74
C THR A 41 -15.69 3.18 19.11
N GLY A 42 -16.40 3.88 20.00
CA GLY A 42 -16.61 3.47 21.39
C GLY A 42 -15.40 3.73 22.31
N GLY A 43 -15.36 3.06 23.46
CA GLY A 43 -14.36 3.28 24.50
C GLY A 43 -14.45 4.65 25.16
N LYS A 44 -13.45 4.99 25.97
CA LYS A 44 -13.29 6.33 26.54
C LYS A 44 -12.03 7.01 26.04
N ALA A 45 -12.20 8.16 25.39
CA ALA A 45 -11.09 9.09 25.11
C ALA A 45 -10.32 9.39 26.42
N ASN A 46 -9.00 9.61 26.40
CA ASN A 46 -8.04 9.67 25.31
C ASN A 46 -7.59 8.29 24.78
N TYR A 47 -7.29 8.21 23.49
CA TYR A 47 -6.80 7.03 22.80
C TYR A 47 -5.31 7.14 22.49
N ILE A 48 -4.61 6.01 22.59
CA ILE A 48 -3.24 5.82 22.11
C ILE A 48 -3.29 4.84 20.95
N TYR A 49 -2.81 5.28 19.79
CA TYR A 49 -2.75 4.49 18.56
C TYR A 49 -1.34 3.95 18.39
N SER A 50 -1.21 2.66 18.09
CA SER A 50 0.05 1.99 17.83
C SER A 50 -0.06 1.11 16.59
N ILE A 51 1.02 1.01 15.81
CA ILE A 51 1.10 0.10 14.67
C ILE A 51 2.39 -0.71 14.73
N ALA A 52 2.29 -2.02 14.50
CA ALA A 52 3.40 -2.95 14.45
C ALA A 52 3.26 -3.88 13.24
N LYS A 53 4.33 -4.59 12.87
CA LYS A 53 4.22 -5.69 11.90
C LYS A 53 3.48 -6.86 12.53
N GLN A 54 2.66 -7.58 11.75
CA GLN A 54 2.00 -8.79 12.27
C GLN A 54 3.00 -9.90 12.64
N SER A 55 4.18 -9.91 12.02
CA SER A 55 5.28 -10.82 12.37
C SER A 55 5.99 -10.47 13.68
N ALA A 56 5.81 -9.26 14.20
CA ALA A 56 6.40 -8.77 15.46
C ALA A 56 5.43 -7.80 16.17
N PRO A 57 4.25 -8.28 16.62
CA PRO A 57 3.16 -7.43 17.10
C PRO A 57 3.49 -6.69 18.41
N SER A 58 4.46 -7.18 19.18
CA SER A 58 4.93 -6.58 20.42
C SER A 58 5.93 -5.45 20.24
N THR A 59 6.33 -5.15 18.99
CA THR A 59 7.34 -4.14 18.68
C THR A 59 6.70 -3.03 17.84
N PRO A 60 6.19 -1.96 18.48
CA PRO A 60 5.61 -0.83 17.78
C PRO A 60 6.60 -0.18 16.82
N LEU A 61 6.17 0.06 15.60
CA LEU A 61 6.87 0.91 14.64
C LEU A 61 6.59 2.40 14.90
N GLN A 62 5.34 2.70 15.28
CA GLN A 62 4.89 4.05 15.61
C GLN A 62 3.85 3.97 16.73
N THR A 63 3.87 4.98 17.60
CA THR A 63 2.88 5.16 18.68
C THR A 63 2.53 6.64 18.76
N SER A 64 1.24 6.96 18.87
CA SER A 64 0.76 8.32 19.03
C SER A 64 0.91 8.80 20.47
N ALA A 65 0.87 10.12 20.68
CA ALA A 65 0.47 10.67 21.97
C ALA A 65 -1.01 10.34 22.24
N ALA A 66 -1.42 10.44 23.51
CA ALA A 66 -2.83 10.32 23.89
C ALA A 66 -3.65 11.44 23.25
N THR A 67 -4.78 11.10 22.63
CA THR A 67 -5.63 12.07 21.90
C THR A 67 -7.11 11.74 22.02
N SER A 68 -7.98 12.74 21.97
CA SER A 68 -9.43 12.53 21.89
C SER A 68 -9.94 12.26 20.46
N ALA A 69 -9.07 12.36 19.45
CA ALA A 69 -9.44 12.09 18.06
C ALA A 69 -9.81 10.62 17.86
N LEU A 70 -10.92 10.37 17.15
CA LEU A 70 -11.38 9.03 16.77
C LEU A 70 -10.64 8.45 15.55
N THR A 71 -9.82 9.27 14.88
CA THR A 71 -9.05 8.86 13.71
C THR A 71 -7.59 9.23 13.90
N PHE A 72 -6.69 8.35 13.45
CA PHE A 72 -5.25 8.61 13.44
C PHE A 72 -4.62 8.14 12.14
N THR A 73 -3.73 8.95 11.58
CA THR A 73 -2.99 8.60 10.35
C THR A 73 -1.53 8.38 10.72
N PHE A 74 -1.04 7.17 10.48
CA PHE A 74 0.36 6.82 10.68
C PHE A 74 1.24 7.42 9.57
N ASN A 75 2.51 7.66 9.87
CA ASN A 75 3.51 7.99 8.87
C ASN A 75 3.61 6.89 7.82
N ALA A 76 4.06 7.24 6.62
CA ALA A 76 4.09 6.32 5.49
C ALA A 76 4.92 5.05 5.78
N LEU A 77 4.36 3.90 5.41
CA LEU A 77 4.92 2.57 5.62
C LEU A 77 5.06 1.84 4.27
N LEU A 78 5.98 0.89 4.21
CA LEU A 78 6.21 0.03 3.04
C LEU A 78 5.12 -1.07 2.94
N PRO A 79 5.08 -1.83 1.83
CA PRO A 79 4.23 -3.03 1.73
C PRO A 79 4.59 -4.05 2.80
N ASP A 80 3.62 -4.39 3.65
CA ASP A 80 3.72 -5.44 4.68
C ASP A 80 2.32 -5.70 5.28
N ALA A 81 2.24 -6.72 6.14
CA ALA A 81 1.10 -6.98 7.00
C ALA A 81 1.29 -6.29 8.36
N TYR A 82 0.29 -5.51 8.76
CA TYR A 82 0.33 -4.69 9.97
C TYR A 82 -0.79 -5.06 10.96
N ILE A 83 -0.52 -4.83 12.24
CA ILE A 83 -1.51 -4.83 13.30
C ILE A 83 -1.55 -3.43 13.91
N VAL A 84 -2.75 -2.86 13.97
CA VAL A 84 -3.01 -1.60 14.67
C VAL A 84 -3.64 -1.92 16.00
N SER A 85 -3.13 -1.31 17.06
CA SER A 85 -3.65 -1.40 18.42
C SER A 85 -4.12 -0.03 18.87
N VAL A 86 -5.31 0.05 19.44
CA VAL A 86 -5.85 1.28 20.04
C VAL A 86 -6.16 0.99 21.49
N THR A 87 -5.47 1.70 22.38
CA THR A 87 -5.70 1.64 23.83
C THR A 87 -6.45 2.89 24.26
N ASP A 88 -7.55 2.72 24.99
CA ASP A 88 -8.31 3.84 25.54
C ASP A 88 -7.85 4.25 26.93
N ASN A 89 -8.49 5.27 27.49
CA ASN A 89 -8.14 5.83 28.80
C ASN A 89 -8.46 4.89 29.97
N CYS A 90 -9.28 3.87 29.74
CA CYS A 90 -9.55 2.83 30.74
C CYS A 90 -8.56 1.66 30.65
N GLY A 91 -7.61 1.70 29.71
CA GLY A 91 -6.61 0.67 29.49
C GLY A 91 -7.11 -0.48 28.61
N ALA A 92 -8.32 -0.41 28.07
CA ALA A 92 -8.83 -1.41 27.15
C ALA A 92 -8.11 -1.25 25.81
N THR A 93 -7.64 -2.36 25.25
CA THR A 93 -6.94 -2.37 23.95
C THR A 93 -7.70 -3.22 22.96
N VAL A 94 -7.96 -2.65 21.78
CA VAL A 94 -8.53 -3.37 20.63
C VAL A 94 -7.56 -3.35 19.47
N THR A 95 -7.59 -4.39 18.66
CA THR A 95 -6.67 -4.54 17.52
C THR A 95 -7.41 -4.68 16.19
N SER A 96 -6.78 -4.22 15.12
CA SER A 96 -7.23 -4.35 13.74
C SER A 96 -6.07 -4.82 12.89
N ALA A 97 -6.25 -5.93 12.17
CA ALA A 97 -5.30 -6.36 11.16
C ALA A 97 -5.53 -5.57 9.86
N THR A 98 -4.43 -5.17 9.22
CA THR A 98 -4.46 -4.48 7.93
C THR A 98 -3.20 -4.81 7.13
N SER A 99 -3.14 -4.35 5.89
CA SER A 99 -2.00 -4.59 5.02
C SER A 99 -1.84 -3.48 4.00
N ILE A 100 -0.59 -3.29 3.57
CA ILE A 100 -0.24 -2.56 2.36
C ILE A 100 0.25 -3.62 1.37
N THR A 101 -0.49 -3.82 0.29
CA THR A 101 -0.11 -4.75 -0.79
C THR A 101 0.51 -4.01 -1.96
N GLN A 102 1.27 -4.73 -2.77
CA GLN A 102 1.70 -4.25 -4.08
C GLN A 102 0.72 -4.77 -5.15
N SER A 103 0.38 -3.93 -6.13
CA SER A 103 -0.38 -4.37 -7.31
C SER A 103 0.34 -4.17 -8.64
N GLY A 104 1.42 -3.39 -8.69
CA GLY A 104 2.21 -3.29 -9.91
C GLY A 104 3.19 -4.44 -10.04
N ALA A 105 3.48 -4.83 -11.28
CA ALA A 105 4.45 -5.87 -11.57
C ALA A 105 5.87 -5.44 -11.19
N LEU A 106 6.70 -6.42 -10.84
CA LEU A 106 8.12 -6.21 -10.61
C LEU A 106 8.84 -5.95 -11.93
N ILE A 107 9.93 -5.17 -11.91
CA ILE A 107 10.79 -4.97 -13.09
C ILE A 107 11.28 -6.32 -13.66
N SER A 108 11.56 -7.29 -12.78
CA SER A 108 11.98 -8.64 -13.17
C SER A 108 10.90 -9.42 -13.93
N GLU A 109 9.64 -9.00 -13.84
CA GLU A 109 8.52 -9.64 -14.52
C GLU A 109 8.22 -8.99 -15.87
N VAL A 110 8.81 -7.81 -16.16
CA VAL A 110 8.68 -7.12 -17.44
C VAL A 110 9.59 -7.78 -18.46
N LEU A 111 9.01 -8.61 -19.32
CA LEU A 111 9.74 -9.32 -20.36
C LEU A 111 9.13 -9.00 -21.74
N PRO A 112 9.97 -8.74 -22.77
CA PRO A 112 9.49 -8.76 -24.14
C PRO A 112 9.23 -10.21 -24.55
N ALA A 113 8.00 -10.55 -24.96
CA ALA A 113 7.68 -11.89 -25.46
C ALA A 113 8.43 -12.25 -26.75
N GLY A 114 8.92 -11.23 -27.46
CA GLY A 114 9.85 -11.33 -28.57
C GLY A 114 10.21 -9.91 -29.03
N LEU A 115 11.42 -9.71 -29.54
CA LEU A 115 11.90 -8.41 -30.02
C LEU A 115 12.21 -8.53 -31.51
N VAL A 116 11.65 -7.63 -32.32
CA VAL A 116 11.99 -7.54 -33.74
C VAL A 116 12.43 -6.14 -34.11
N LEU A 117 13.47 -6.11 -34.93
CA LEU A 117 13.94 -4.95 -35.66
C LEU A 117 13.52 -5.11 -37.11
N ASN A 118 12.64 -4.23 -37.56
CA ASN A 118 12.26 -4.15 -38.97
C ASN A 118 12.07 -2.71 -39.40
N ARG A 119 11.84 -2.50 -40.70
CA ARG A 119 11.41 -1.20 -41.21
C ARG A 119 9.89 -1.13 -41.18
N LEU A 120 9.35 0.07 -40.99
CA LEU A 120 7.89 0.30 -40.96
C LEU A 120 7.24 -0.22 -42.26
N THR A 121 7.95 -0.08 -43.37
CA THR A 121 7.61 -0.67 -44.67
C THR A 121 8.74 -1.63 -45.06
N ASN A 122 8.42 -2.92 -45.22
CA ASN A 122 9.41 -3.93 -45.61
C ASN A 122 9.99 -3.61 -47.00
N GLY A 123 11.31 -3.66 -47.13
CA GLY A 123 12.01 -3.39 -48.39
C GLY A 123 12.26 -1.91 -48.71
N ASP A 124 11.69 -0.98 -47.95
CA ASP A 124 11.93 0.46 -48.15
C ASP A 124 13.09 0.95 -47.27
N CYS A 125 14.24 1.20 -47.90
CA CYS A 125 15.45 1.67 -47.22
C CYS A 125 15.38 3.12 -46.68
N THR A 126 14.30 3.84 -46.94
CA THR A 126 14.05 5.18 -46.41
C THR A 126 13.05 5.19 -45.26
N ALA A 127 12.27 4.11 -45.10
CA ALA A 127 11.33 3.96 -44.00
C ALA A 127 12.04 3.92 -42.64
N LYS A 128 11.37 4.49 -41.63
CA LYS A 128 11.82 4.47 -40.24
C LYS A 128 12.03 3.03 -39.78
N ILE A 129 13.15 2.79 -39.10
CA ILE A 129 13.39 1.54 -38.37
C ILE A 129 12.47 1.56 -37.15
N ARG A 130 11.74 0.47 -36.93
CA ARG A 130 10.89 0.25 -35.77
C ARG A 130 11.47 -0.88 -34.94
N LEU A 131 11.63 -0.61 -33.65
CA LEU A 131 11.72 -1.65 -32.63
C LEU A 131 10.29 -2.00 -32.22
N HIS A 132 9.87 -3.24 -32.41
CA HIS A 132 8.56 -3.68 -31.96
C HIS A 132 8.68 -4.97 -31.15
N THR A 133 7.96 -5.04 -30.04
CA THR A 133 7.80 -6.30 -29.32
C THR A 133 6.61 -7.06 -29.89
N PHE A 134 6.74 -8.37 -30.07
CA PHE A 134 5.59 -9.21 -30.36
C PHE A 134 4.69 -9.25 -29.12
N TYR A 135 3.38 -9.07 -29.30
CA TYR A 135 2.38 -9.12 -28.23
C TYR A 135 2.51 -8.07 -27.11
N GLY A 136 3.34 -7.04 -27.28
CA GLY A 136 3.54 -5.98 -26.29
C GLY A 136 4.60 -6.31 -25.24
N LEU A 137 4.60 -5.55 -24.13
CA LEU A 137 5.37 -5.89 -22.94
C LEU A 137 4.43 -6.63 -21.98
N GLY A 138 4.90 -7.78 -21.49
CA GLY A 138 4.14 -8.68 -20.64
C GLY A 138 4.66 -8.69 -19.20
N TYR A 139 3.78 -9.03 -18.25
CA TYR A 139 4.17 -9.47 -16.91
C TYR A 139 4.10 -10.99 -16.88
N ASP A 140 5.22 -11.64 -16.55
CA ASP A 140 5.39 -13.08 -16.37
C ASP A 140 5.72 -13.95 -17.62
N ASN A 141 6.38 -15.09 -17.35
CA ASN A 141 6.81 -16.10 -18.34
C ASN A 141 5.78 -17.24 -18.51
N THR A 142 4.63 -17.14 -17.84
CA THR A 142 3.57 -18.15 -17.81
C THR A 142 2.35 -17.77 -18.65
N GLY A 143 2.26 -16.51 -19.10
CA GLY A 143 1.26 -16.03 -20.05
C GLY A 143 1.45 -14.56 -20.46
N LEU A 144 0.91 -14.19 -21.62
CA LEU A 144 0.95 -12.81 -22.11
C LEU A 144 -0.04 -11.92 -21.33
N ARG A 145 0.38 -11.31 -20.22
CA ARG A 145 -0.39 -10.24 -19.56
C ARG A 145 0.09 -8.87 -19.99
N ALA A 146 -0.71 -8.16 -20.76
CA ALA A 146 -0.34 -6.83 -21.27
C ALA A 146 -0.08 -5.82 -20.12
N ALA A 147 1.00 -5.04 -20.27
CA ALA A 147 1.30 -3.93 -19.37
C ALA A 147 0.11 -2.96 -19.20
N SER A 148 -0.11 -2.49 -17.97
CA SER A 148 -1.16 -1.52 -17.66
C SER A 148 -0.88 -0.18 -18.37
N SER A 149 -1.92 0.66 -18.53
CA SER A 149 -1.75 1.98 -19.15
C SER A 149 -0.82 2.90 -18.35
N SER A 150 -0.83 2.78 -17.02
CA SER A 150 0.08 3.52 -16.13
C SER A 150 1.53 3.07 -16.27
N ASP A 151 1.76 1.77 -16.40
CA ASP A 151 3.13 1.25 -16.54
C ASP A 151 3.69 1.57 -17.93
N LYS A 152 2.85 1.52 -18.97
CA LYS A 152 3.19 1.92 -20.35
C LYS A 152 3.75 3.35 -20.42
N ALA A 153 3.21 4.28 -19.62
CA ALA A 153 3.63 5.68 -19.62
C ALA A 153 5.04 5.89 -19.02
N ASN A 154 5.55 4.92 -18.26
CA ASN A 154 6.87 4.98 -17.61
C ASN A 154 7.99 4.35 -18.45
N PHE A 155 7.67 3.69 -19.57
CA PHE A 155 8.71 3.10 -20.42
C PHE A 155 9.49 4.15 -21.18
N THR A 156 10.80 4.18 -20.93
CA THR A 156 11.79 4.79 -21.82
C THR A 156 12.51 3.67 -22.57
N TRP A 157 12.98 3.93 -23.79
CA TRP A 157 13.69 2.92 -24.57
C TRP A 157 15.08 3.44 -24.97
N ARG A 158 16.09 2.60 -24.72
CA ARG A 158 17.46 2.75 -25.19
C ARG A 158 17.92 1.39 -25.70
N LEU A 159 18.30 1.32 -26.96
CA LEU A 159 18.97 0.17 -27.56
C LEU A 159 20.47 0.43 -27.54
N GLU A 160 21.23 -0.45 -26.89
CA GLU A 160 22.70 -0.43 -26.94
C GLU A 160 23.20 -1.57 -27.83
N PHE A 161 24.02 -1.25 -28.82
CA PHE A 161 24.65 -2.24 -29.69
C PHE A 161 26.04 -1.75 -30.10
N ASN A 162 27.08 -2.56 -29.84
CA ASN A 162 28.48 -2.24 -30.13
C ASN A 162 28.90 -0.85 -29.62
N GLY A 163 28.46 -0.47 -28.41
CA GLY A 163 28.79 0.83 -27.79
C GLY A 163 28.02 2.03 -28.35
N LEU A 164 27.09 1.83 -29.29
CA LEU A 164 26.21 2.87 -29.81
C LEU A 164 24.85 2.80 -29.14
N SER A 165 24.27 3.97 -28.82
CA SER A 165 22.96 4.10 -28.17
C SER A 165 21.93 4.72 -29.12
N TYR A 166 20.75 4.11 -29.19
CA TYR A 166 19.62 4.53 -30.03
C TYR A 166 18.37 4.67 -29.15
N GLY A 167 17.62 5.79 -29.22
CA GLY A 167 16.58 6.10 -28.23
C GLY A 167 15.86 7.43 -28.45
N GLN A 168 14.66 7.59 -27.88
CA GLN A 168 14.02 8.90 -27.66
C GLN A 168 14.11 9.21 -26.16
N ASN A 169 14.64 10.39 -25.81
CA ASN A 169 15.27 10.82 -24.54
C ASN A 169 16.75 10.40 -24.36
N PRO A 170 17.67 10.88 -25.23
CA PRO A 170 19.10 10.81 -24.97
C PRO A 170 19.47 11.88 -23.94
N VAL A 171 19.39 11.57 -22.65
CA VAL A 171 20.17 12.34 -21.67
C VAL A 171 21.45 11.54 -21.42
N ALA A 172 22.56 12.25 -21.59
CA ALA A 172 23.93 11.76 -21.63
C ALA A 172 24.33 10.95 -20.38
#